data_AF-A0A2G6HJT8-F1
#
_entry.id   AF-A0A2G6HJT8-F1
#
_cell.length_a   1.000
_cell.length_b   1.000
_cell.length_c   1.000
_cell.angle_alpha   90.00
_cell.angle_beta   90.00
_cell.angle_gamma   90.00
#
_symmetry.space_group_name_H-M   'P 1'
#
loop_
_entity.id
_entity.type
_entity.pdbx_description
1 polymer ?
#
loop_
_entity_poly.entity_id
_entity_poly.type
_entity_poly.pdbx_seq_one_letter_code
_entity_poly.pdbx_strand_id
1 'polypeptide(L)'
;VGPDQFSGGVSDSFVGPDQFSGGVSDSFVGPDQFSAGIPESMPGPIPVAPDHSEPNGLTLPYTGEQPYPSDPSSNPESISWGFEQPRFEPSAPAPVSAIANQQLSDTGPETTISSTDQTGMTVRRPKLKETDIQVMATNCSVGHLNPPYASSCRVCSKPIPPQQPHSVKRPPLGVLRLSNGGTVLLDRPVILGRNPQIPINYTGEAPNLVQLPDPDKDISGEHIEVRLEDWHVAVKDLGSTNGTQISLPGEDPVVLRPNDPITITPGTRVVLAGVMSAVYEVAG
;
A
#
# COMPACT_ATOMS: atom_id res chain seq x y z
N VAL A 1 -6.41 -12.19 -78.45
CA VAL A 1 -5.43 -12.44 -79.54
C VAL A 1 -4.06 -12.40 -78.89
N GLY A 2 -3.39 -13.55 -78.73
CA GLY A 2 -1.96 -13.64 -78.33
C GLY A 2 -1.05 -13.42 -79.55
N PRO A 3 0.22 -13.88 -79.58
CA PRO A 3 1.06 -14.60 -78.59
C PRO A 3 2.35 -13.79 -78.25
N ASP A 4 3.31 -14.16 -77.40
CA ASP A 4 4.33 -15.24 -77.42
C ASP A 4 4.95 -15.36 -76.01
N GLN A 5 5.00 -16.51 -75.31
CA GLN A 5 5.89 -17.67 -75.46
C GLN A 5 7.40 -17.35 -75.24
N PHE A 6 7.94 -17.72 -74.07
CA PHE A 6 9.25 -18.38 -73.97
C PHE A 6 9.32 -19.29 -72.73
N SER A 7 9.74 -20.52 -73.00
CA SER A 7 9.82 -21.69 -72.15
C SER A 7 11.20 -21.85 -71.49
N GLY A 8 11.26 -22.61 -70.40
CA GLY A 8 12.51 -23.16 -69.88
C GLY A 8 12.34 -23.81 -68.51
N GLY A 9 12.02 -25.11 -68.48
CA GLY A 9 12.07 -25.95 -67.28
C GLY A 9 13.31 -26.85 -67.26
N VAL A 10 13.61 -27.43 -66.09
CA VAL A 10 14.08 -28.80 -65.76
C VAL A 10 14.40 -28.82 -64.24
N SER A 11 13.72 -29.58 -63.36
CA SER A 11 13.96 -30.99 -62.93
C SER A 11 15.46 -31.27 -62.69
N ASP A 12 15.98 -31.88 -61.62
CA ASP A 12 15.58 -32.95 -60.67
C ASP A 12 16.77 -32.96 -59.66
N SER A 13 16.72 -33.29 -58.36
CA SER A 13 16.71 -34.65 -57.80
C SER A 13 17.08 -34.60 -56.31
N PHE A 14 16.41 -35.45 -55.54
CA PHE A 14 16.73 -36.00 -54.22
C PHE A 14 18.11 -36.70 -54.16
N VAL A 15 18.88 -36.59 -53.05
CA VAL A 15 19.61 -37.70 -52.35
C VAL A 15 19.90 -37.27 -50.90
N GLY A 16 19.67 -38.20 -49.96
CA GLY A 16 19.74 -38.03 -48.50
C GLY A 16 21.12 -38.24 -47.84
N PRO A 17 21.17 -38.76 -46.58
CA PRO A 17 22.10 -38.30 -45.55
C PRO A 17 23.34 -39.20 -45.34
N ASP A 18 24.46 -38.58 -44.97
CA ASP A 18 25.64 -39.30 -44.50
C ASP A 18 25.76 -39.27 -42.98
N GLN A 19 25.71 -40.49 -42.42
CA GLN A 19 26.07 -40.81 -41.06
C GLN A 19 27.59 -40.98 -40.94
N PHE A 20 28.17 -40.49 -39.85
CA PHE A 20 29.49 -40.95 -39.39
C PHE A 20 29.31 -41.72 -38.08
N SER A 21 29.61 -43.01 -38.16
CA SER A 21 29.86 -43.93 -37.05
C SER A 21 31.36 -44.16 -36.91
N GLY A 22 31.82 -44.36 -35.67
CA GLY A 22 33.16 -44.84 -35.30
C GLY A 22 33.73 -44.00 -34.16
N GLY A 23 34.11 -44.52 -32.98
CA GLY A 23 34.30 -45.89 -32.54
C GLY A 23 35.48 -45.90 -31.57
N VAL A 24 35.23 -46.33 -30.33
CA VAL A 24 36.12 -46.99 -29.34
C VAL A 24 37.53 -46.44 -29.05
N SER A 25 37.80 -46.15 -27.77
CA SER A 25 38.81 -46.92 -26.99
C SER A 25 38.79 -46.56 -25.50
N ASP A 26 38.67 -47.61 -24.72
CA ASP A 26 38.80 -47.77 -23.28
C ASP A 26 40.22 -47.42 -22.78
N SER A 27 40.37 -46.82 -21.59
CA SER A 27 41.53 -47.00 -20.70
C SER A 27 41.29 -46.40 -19.31
N PHE A 28 41.10 -47.30 -18.35
CA PHE A 28 41.35 -47.20 -16.91
C PHE A 28 42.57 -46.35 -16.51
N VAL A 29 42.47 -45.57 -15.41
CA VAL A 29 43.29 -45.63 -14.17
C VAL A 29 42.63 -44.72 -13.11
N GLY A 30 42.36 -45.24 -11.91
CA GLY A 30 42.39 -44.48 -10.65
C GLY A 30 43.35 -45.18 -9.68
N PRO A 31 43.37 -44.89 -8.37
CA PRO A 31 43.21 -43.62 -7.64
C PRO A 31 44.53 -43.31 -6.86
N ASP A 32 44.46 -42.48 -5.80
CA ASP A 32 45.45 -42.35 -4.70
C ASP A 32 46.61 -41.31 -4.83
N GLN A 33 46.52 -40.18 -4.12
CA GLN A 33 47.22 -39.90 -2.83
C GLN A 33 47.50 -38.42 -2.50
N PHE A 34 47.04 -38.08 -1.29
CA PHE A 34 47.45 -37.11 -0.26
C PHE A 34 48.85 -36.45 -0.32
N SER A 35 48.90 -35.15 -0.04
CA SER A 35 49.76 -34.48 0.99
C SER A 35 49.37 -32.99 1.07
N ALA A 36 48.78 -32.49 2.15
CA ALA A 36 49.35 -32.13 3.46
C ALA A 36 50.23 -30.85 3.43
N GLY A 37 49.71 -29.76 4.01
CA GLY A 37 50.42 -28.52 4.34
C GLY A 37 49.45 -27.42 4.84
N ILE A 38 49.47 -27.15 6.15
CA ILE A 38 48.55 -26.26 6.92
C ILE A 38 49.16 -24.83 7.08
N PRO A 39 48.62 -23.88 7.88
CA PRO A 39 47.90 -22.68 7.41
C PRO A 39 48.52 -21.33 7.83
N GLU A 40 48.20 -20.24 7.13
CA GLU A 40 48.35 -18.85 7.59
C GLU A 40 47.25 -18.02 6.87
N SER A 41 46.49 -17.08 7.42
CA SER A 41 46.28 -16.54 8.76
C SER A 41 44.96 -15.77 8.70
N MET A 42 44.05 -15.98 9.66
CA MET A 42 42.89 -15.10 9.88
C MET A 42 43.36 -13.81 10.56
N PRO A 43 42.83 -12.63 10.23
CA PRO A 43 42.68 -11.57 11.20
C PRO A 43 41.30 -11.69 11.87
N GLY A 44 41.31 -11.97 13.17
CA GLY A 44 40.14 -11.83 14.04
C GLY A 44 39.78 -10.36 14.33
N PRO A 45 38.66 -10.11 15.04
CA PRO A 45 38.12 -8.78 15.27
C PRO A 45 38.94 -7.99 16.31
N ILE A 46 39.07 -6.68 16.10
CA ILE A 46 39.69 -5.77 17.06
C ILE A 46 38.59 -5.22 18.00
N PRO A 47 38.78 -5.26 19.33
CA PRO A 47 37.81 -4.76 20.32
C PRO A 47 37.84 -3.23 20.49
N VAL A 48 36.71 -2.71 20.95
CA VAL A 48 36.36 -1.30 21.22
C VAL A 48 37.10 -0.72 22.43
N ALA A 49 37.52 0.55 22.35
CA ALA A 49 37.55 1.48 23.49
C ALA A 49 37.31 2.93 23.01
N PRO A 50 36.63 3.78 23.80
CA PRO A 50 36.33 5.17 23.45
C PRO A 50 37.53 6.07 23.71
N ASP A 51 37.86 6.94 22.75
CA ASP A 51 38.88 7.98 22.92
C ASP A 51 38.24 9.21 23.59
N HIS A 52 38.55 9.39 24.87
CA HIS A 52 38.44 10.66 25.57
C HIS A 52 39.71 11.46 25.29
N SER A 53 39.59 12.55 24.54
CA SER A 53 40.62 13.58 24.44
C SER A 53 39.97 14.97 24.31
N GLU A 54 39.76 15.63 25.46
CA GLU A 54 39.68 17.09 25.54
C GLU A 54 41.07 17.70 25.27
N PRO A 55 41.14 18.87 24.63
CA PRO A 55 41.92 19.93 25.27
C PRO A 55 41.30 21.34 25.14
N ASN A 56 41.48 22.10 26.23
CA ASN A 56 41.46 23.55 26.36
C ASN A 56 40.09 24.24 26.12
N GLY A 57 39.47 24.87 27.11
CA GLY A 57 40.11 25.80 28.05
C GLY A 57 40.13 27.21 27.47
N LEU A 58 38.96 27.81 27.26
CA LEU A 58 38.78 29.26 27.13
C LEU A 58 37.59 29.69 27.97
N THR A 59 37.94 30.11 29.19
CA THR A 59 37.18 30.97 30.10
C THR A 59 36.49 32.12 29.36
N LEU A 60 35.17 32.23 29.51
CA LEU A 60 34.45 33.48 29.34
C LEU A 60 34.14 34.07 30.72
N PRO A 61 34.40 35.37 30.95
CA PRO A 61 34.28 35.99 32.26
C PRO A 61 32.81 36.20 32.65
N TYR A 62 32.50 35.75 33.87
CA TYR A 62 31.36 36.19 34.65
C TYR A 62 31.60 37.64 35.12
N THR A 63 30.83 38.61 34.62
CA THR A 63 30.44 39.82 35.36
C THR A 63 29.27 40.52 34.66
N GLY A 64 28.17 40.77 35.36
CA GLY A 64 27.05 41.55 34.82
C GLY A 64 25.75 41.47 35.61
N GLU A 65 25.83 41.73 36.91
CA GLU A 65 24.71 41.87 37.84
C GLU A 65 23.86 43.11 37.49
N GLN A 66 22.55 42.95 37.25
CA GLN A 66 21.56 44.04 37.35
C GLN A 66 20.23 43.48 37.88
N PRO A 67 19.50 44.27 38.69
CA PRO A 67 18.68 43.79 39.78
C PRO A 67 17.20 43.69 39.40
N TYR A 68 16.53 42.65 39.89
CA TYR A 68 15.07 42.58 39.90
C TYR A 68 14.56 43.35 41.13
N PRO A 69 13.75 44.41 40.98
CA PRO A 69 13.10 45.04 42.12
C PRO A 69 11.96 44.18 42.63
N SER A 70 11.92 44.09 43.97
CA SER A 70 10.96 43.38 44.80
C SER A 70 9.53 43.89 44.67
N ASP A 71 8.61 42.96 44.93
CA ASP A 71 7.18 43.07 45.30
C ASP A 71 6.70 44.43 45.86
N PRO A 72 5.42 44.79 45.61
CA PRO A 72 4.48 44.54 46.70
C PRO A 72 3.11 44.00 46.27
N SER A 73 2.74 42.89 46.90
CA SER A 73 1.43 42.58 47.50
C SER A 73 0.37 43.67 47.36
N SER A 74 -0.69 43.39 46.58
CA SER A 74 -2.02 43.97 46.74
C SER A 74 -3.07 43.13 45.99
N ASN A 75 -3.95 42.53 46.78
CA ASN A 75 -5.24 41.93 46.45
C ASN A 75 -5.97 42.59 45.25
N PRO A 76 -6.43 41.84 44.24
CA PRO A 76 -7.55 42.28 43.44
C PRO A 76 -8.85 41.84 44.12
N GLU A 77 -9.48 42.80 44.77
CA GLU A 77 -10.89 42.77 45.13
C GLU A 77 -11.76 42.32 43.95
N SER A 78 -12.80 41.58 44.32
CA SER A 78 -14.04 41.33 43.59
C SER A 78 -14.38 42.40 42.55
N ILE A 79 -14.24 42.04 41.27
CA ILE A 79 -14.95 42.73 40.20
C ILE A 79 -16.29 42.02 40.04
N SER A 80 -17.33 42.64 40.60
CA SER A 80 -18.73 42.28 40.43
C SER A 80 -19.17 42.59 39.00
N TRP A 81 -19.04 41.60 38.11
CA TRP A 81 -19.75 41.61 36.84
C TRP A 81 -21.18 41.14 37.11
N GLY A 82 -22.10 42.10 37.13
CA GLY A 82 -23.54 41.83 37.10
C GLY A 82 -23.92 41.19 35.79
N PHE A 83 -24.02 39.86 35.78
CA PHE A 83 -24.82 39.13 34.82
C PHE A 83 -25.87 38.35 35.61
N GLU A 84 -27.09 38.85 35.49
CA GLU A 84 -28.33 38.19 35.90
C GLU A 84 -28.33 36.76 35.35
N GLN A 85 -28.21 35.76 36.22
CA GLN A 85 -28.40 34.38 35.80
C GLN A 85 -29.90 34.14 35.61
N PRO A 86 -30.39 33.74 34.41
CA PRO A 86 -31.74 33.22 34.30
C PRO A 86 -31.81 31.93 35.12
N ARG A 87 -32.63 31.99 36.17
CA ARG A 87 -33.00 30.86 37.02
C ARG A 87 -33.74 29.84 36.15
N PHE A 88 -33.07 28.77 35.74
CA PHE A 88 -33.76 27.60 35.19
C PHE A 88 -34.43 26.86 36.35
N GLU A 89 -35.75 27.06 36.49
CA GLU A 89 -36.60 26.19 37.29
C GLU A 89 -36.59 24.77 36.71
N PRO A 90 -36.45 23.71 37.53
CA PRO A 90 -36.63 22.35 37.06
C PRO A 90 -38.12 22.13 36.77
N SER A 91 -38.49 22.19 35.49
CA SER A 91 -39.83 21.76 35.04
C SER A 91 -40.00 20.26 35.27
N ALA A 92 -41.06 19.90 35.98
CA ALA A 92 -41.50 18.53 36.22
C ALA A 92 -41.75 17.77 34.90
N PRO A 93 -41.60 16.43 34.88
CA PRO A 93 -41.80 15.62 33.68
C PRO A 93 -43.29 15.53 33.31
N ALA A 94 -43.63 15.86 32.06
CA ALA A 94 -44.93 15.62 31.48
C ALA A 94 -45.13 14.11 31.15
N PRO A 95 -46.36 13.58 31.22
CA PRO A 95 -46.62 12.15 31.03
C PRO A 95 -46.44 11.72 29.56
N VAL A 96 -45.82 10.55 29.40
CA VAL A 96 -45.73 9.80 28.14
C VAL A 96 -47.12 9.37 27.66
N SER A 97 -47.58 9.97 26.56
CA SER A 97 -48.69 9.44 25.78
C SER A 97 -48.15 8.55 24.67
N ALA A 98 -48.37 7.25 24.82
CA ALA A 98 -48.20 6.26 23.77
C ALA A 98 -49.27 6.47 22.69
N ILE A 99 -48.86 6.70 21.44
CA ILE A 99 -49.72 6.51 20.26
C ILE A 99 -48.91 5.89 19.11
N ALA A 100 -49.29 4.63 18.85
CA ALA A 100 -49.45 3.94 17.57
C ALA A 100 -48.43 4.14 16.44
N ASN A 101 -47.83 3.00 16.06
CA ASN A 101 -47.28 2.72 14.74
C ASN A 101 -48.14 3.31 13.62
N GLN A 102 -47.59 4.30 12.91
CA GLN A 102 -47.98 4.55 11.53
C GLN A 102 -46.74 4.47 10.65
N GLN A 103 -46.78 3.42 9.82
CA GLN A 103 -45.90 3.16 8.70
C GLN A 103 -45.99 4.32 7.71
N LEU A 104 -44.94 5.14 7.65
CA LEU A 104 -44.73 6.13 6.61
C LEU A 104 -43.58 5.63 5.73
N SER A 105 -43.98 5.14 4.56
CA SER A 105 -43.13 4.93 3.40
C SER A 105 -42.50 6.27 3.00
N ASP A 106 -41.21 6.43 3.27
CA ASP A 106 -40.40 7.51 2.73
C ASP A 106 -39.40 6.97 1.71
N THR A 107 -39.71 7.24 0.45
CA THR A 107 -38.84 7.07 -0.71
C THR A 107 -37.75 8.15 -0.70
N GLY A 108 -36.70 7.93 0.10
CA GLY A 108 -35.39 8.57 -0.04
C GLY A 108 -34.44 7.72 -0.89
N PRO A 109 -33.38 8.29 -1.50
CA PRO A 109 -32.50 7.53 -2.38
C PRO A 109 -31.82 6.40 -1.60
N GLU A 110 -32.06 5.16 -2.05
CA GLU A 110 -31.47 3.93 -1.53
C GLU A 110 -29.95 4.09 -1.34
N THR A 111 -29.56 4.29 -0.09
CA THR A 111 -28.22 3.98 0.39
C THR A 111 -28.19 2.48 0.59
N THR A 112 -27.62 1.74 -0.36
CA THR A 112 -27.42 0.30 -0.21
C THR A 112 -26.54 0.07 1.01
N ILE A 113 -27.13 -0.39 2.11
CA ILE A 113 -26.44 -0.64 3.37
C ILE A 113 -25.56 -1.87 3.15
N SER A 114 -24.25 -1.65 3.24
CA SER A 114 -23.22 -2.68 3.20
C SER A 114 -23.42 -3.73 4.28
N SER A 115 -23.19 -4.99 3.91
CA SER A 115 -23.08 -6.13 4.82
C SER A 115 -22.11 -5.80 5.96
N THR A 116 -22.61 -5.77 7.19
CA THR A 116 -21.76 -5.83 8.39
C THR A 116 -21.26 -7.26 8.48
N ASP A 117 -20.15 -7.54 7.81
CA ASP A 117 -19.48 -8.83 7.95
C ASP A 117 -18.89 -8.94 9.36
N GLN A 118 -18.59 -10.16 9.81
CA GLN A 118 -18.06 -10.45 11.17
C GLN A 118 -16.74 -9.72 11.50
N THR A 119 -16.18 -9.02 10.52
CA THR A 119 -14.93 -8.26 10.58
C THR A 119 -15.10 -6.85 11.17
N GLY A 120 -16.34 -6.40 11.43
CA GLY A 120 -16.63 -5.08 12.02
C GLY A 120 -16.27 -3.88 11.12
N MET A 121 -15.99 -4.12 9.84
CA MET A 121 -15.66 -3.10 8.87
C MET A 121 -16.87 -2.71 8.02
N THR A 122 -16.88 -1.46 7.57
CA THR A 122 -17.88 -0.98 6.61
C THR A 122 -17.19 -0.42 5.38
N VAL A 123 -17.45 -1.00 4.22
CA VAL A 123 -17.02 -0.45 2.93
C VAL A 123 -18.16 0.39 2.36
N ARG A 124 -17.97 1.70 2.19
CA ARG A 124 -18.91 2.57 1.49
C ARG A 124 -18.35 2.86 0.11
N ARG A 125 -19.15 2.61 -0.92
CA ARG A 125 -18.83 2.93 -2.31
C ARG A 125 -19.73 4.08 -2.75
N PRO A 126 -19.24 5.33 -2.76
CA PRO A 126 -19.99 6.45 -3.29
C PRO A 126 -20.45 6.12 -4.73
N LYS A 127 -21.74 6.33 -5.03
CA LYS A 127 -22.25 6.30 -6.42
C LYS A 127 -21.77 7.52 -7.20
N LEU A 128 -20.46 7.68 -7.31
CA LEU A 128 -19.89 8.55 -8.34
C LEU A 128 -19.80 7.74 -9.64
N LYS A 129 -19.95 8.43 -10.76
CA LYS A 129 -19.94 7.86 -12.11
C LYS A 129 -18.74 6.91 -12.23
N GLU A 130 -19.01 5.63 -12.43
CA GLU A 130 -17.97 4.62 -12.63
C GLU A 130 -17.13 5.06 -13.83
N THR A 131 -15.91 5.51 -13.57
CA THR A 131 -14.99 5.93 -14.61
C THR A 131 -14.49 4.68 -15.30
N ASP A 132 -14.82 4.53 -16.58
CA ASP A 132 -14.35 3.44 -17.43
C ASP A 132 -12.88 3.71 -17.81
N ILE A 133 -12.00 3.61 -16.81
CA ILE A 133 -10.56 3.83 -16.97
C ILE A 133 -10.01 2.69 -17.82
N GLN A 134 -9.44 3.04 -18.96
CA GLN A 134 -8.77 2.09 -19.84
C GLN A 134 -7.27 2.06 -19.57
N VAL A 135 -6.70 0.86 -19.62
CA VAL A 135 -5.26 0.62 -19.47
C VAL A 135 -4.76 -0.27 -20.61
N MET A 136 -3.49 -0.11 -20.97
CA MET A 136 -2.84 -1.05 -21.90
C MET A 136 -2.55 -2.36 -21.19
N ALA A 137 -2.88 -3.49 -21.80
CA ALA A 137 -2.69 -4.81 -21.21
C ALA A 137 -2.15 -5.83 -22.22
N THR A 138 -1.54 -6.88 -21.68
CA THR A 138 -1.17 -8.10 -22.40
C THR A 138 -1.71 -9.32 -21.67
N ASN A 139 -2.00 -10.40 -22.39
CA ASN A 139 -2.56 -11.63 -21.81
C ASN A 139 -1.50 -12.71 -21.69
N CYS A 140 -1.50 -13.44 -20.58
CA CYS A 140 -0.72 -14.67 -20.52
C CYS A 140 -1.39 -15.78 -21.34
N SER A 141 -0.71 -16.91 -21.55
CA SER A 141 -1.25 -18.06 -22.29
C SER A 141 -2.52 -18.67 -21.69
N VAL A 142 -2.84 -18.34 -20.43
CA VAL A 142 -4.07 -18.77 -19.72
C VAL A 142 -5.20 -17.75 -19.87
N GLY A 143 -4.89 -16.50 -20.26
CA GLY A 143 -5.86 -15.44 -20.47
C GLY A 143 -5.86 -14.32 -19.43
N HIS A 144 -5.11 -14.43 -18.32
CA HIS A 144 -5.02 -13.35 -17.32
C HIS A 144 -4.41 -12.08 -17.90
N LEU A 145 -4.93 -10.91 -17.50
CA LEU A 145 -4.44 -9.60 -17.89
C LEU A 145 -3.22 -9.16 -17.05
N ASN A 146 -2.23 -8.59 -17.72
CA ASN A 146 -0.95 -8.16 -17.14
C ASN A 146 -0.55 -6.78 -17.71
N PRO A 147 0.33 -6.04 -17.00
CA PRO A 147 0.91 -4.83 -17.55
C PRO A 147 1.72 -5.11 -18.82
N PRO A 148 1.84 -4.13 -19.73
CA PRO A 148 2.49 -4.31 -21.03
C PRO A 148 4.00 -4.58 -20.92
N TYR A 149 4.60 -4.22 -19.80
CA TYR A 149 6.02 -4.41 -19.49
C TYR A 149 6.30 -5.69 -18.66
N ALA A 150 5.28 -6.47 -18.30
CA ALA A 150 5.48 -7.67 -17.50
C ALA A 150 6.09 -8.81 -18.34
N SER A 151 7.12 -9.46 -17.80
CA SER A 151 7.72 -10.67 -18.39
C SER A 151 7.05 -11.96 -17.93
N SER A 152 6.40 -11.93 -16.76
CA SER A 152 5.72 -13.07 -16.15
C SER A 152 4.32 -12.66 -15.69
N CYS A 153 3.40 -13.62 -15.74
CA CYS A 153 2.02 -13.38 -15.37
C CYS A 153 1.89 -13.13 -13.87
N ARG A 154 1.23 -12.03 -13.48
CA ARG A 154 1.04 -11.67 -12.08
C ARG A 154 0.18 -12.66 -11.29
N VAL A 155 -0.66 -13.44 -11.97
CA VAL A 155 -1.61 -14.39 -11.36
C VAL A 155 -1.05 -15.81 -11.33
N CYS A 156 -0.52 -16.30 -12.47
CA CYS A 156 -0.09 -17.70 -12.60
C CYS A 156 1.43 -17.88 -12.81
N SER A 157 2.20 -16.79 -12.79
CA SER A 157 3.66 -16.76 -12.93
C SER A 157 4.25 -17.31 -14.23
N LYS A 158 3.41 -17.77 -15.18
CA LYS A 158 3.84 -18.22 -16.50
C LYS A 158 4.42 -17.06 -17.32
N PRO A 159 5.38 -17.30 -18.22
CA PRO A 159 5.91 -16.26 -19.10
C PRO A 159 4.80 -15.68 -19.99
N ILE A 160 4.85 -14.37 -20.22
CA ILE A 160 3.89 -13.69 -21.09
C ILE A 160 4.42 -13.77 -22.53
N PRO A 161 3.65 -14.31 -23.50
CA PRO A 161 4.08 -14.37 -24.88
C PRO A 161 4.19 -12.96 -25.48
N PRO A 162 5.17 -12.70 -26.38
CA PRO A 162 5.26 -11.43 -27.09
C PRO A 162 3.98 -11.15 -27.86
N GLN A 163 3.38 -10.00 -27.61
CA GLN A 163 2.14 -9.56 -28.25
C GLN A 163 2.07 -8.03 -28.23
N GLN A 164 1.25 -7.46 -29.10
CA GLN A 164 0.96 -6.02 -29.03
C GLN A 164 0.02 -5.75 -27.85
N PRO A 165 0.37 -4.80 -26.95
CA PRO A 165 -0.56 -4.35 -25.93
C PRO A 165 -1.86 -3.81 -26.53
N HIS A 166 -2.98 -4.06 -25.88
CA HIS A 166 -4.28 -3.54 -26.29
C HIS A 166 -5.02 -2.87 -25.13
N SER A 167 -5.96 -1.99 -25.47
CA SER A 167 -6.77 -1.27 -24.49
C SER A 167 -7.85 -2.16 -23.89
N VAL A 168 -7.90 -2.22 -22.56
CA VAL A 168 -8.96 -2.90 -21.81
C VAL A 168 -9.44 -2.01 -20.67
N LYS A 169 -10.66 -2.24 -20.19
CA LYS A 169 -11.10 -1.69 -18.89
C LYS A 169 -10.14 -2.20 -17.82
N ARG A 170 -9.69 -1.31 -16.92
CA ARG A 170 -8.77 -1.67 -15.84
C ARG A 170 -9.38 -2.80 -14.99
N PRO A 171 -8.75 -3.99 -14.94
CA PRO A 171 -9.20 -5.04 -14.03
C PRO A 171 -8.84 -4.65 -12.59
N PRO A 172 -9.41 -5.33 -11.57
CA PRO A 172 -8.92 -5.20 -10.21
C PRO A 172 -7.40 -5.46 -10.16
N LEU A 173 -6.66 -4.51 -9.58
CA LEU A 173 -5.21 -4.64 -9.49
C LEU A 173 -4.80 -5.57 -8.34
N GLY A 174 -5.67 -5.70 -7.33
CA GLY A 174 -5.50 -6.69 -6.29
C GLY A 174 -6.53 -6.64 -5.18
N VAL A 175 -6.15 -7.21 -4.04
CA VAL A 175 -6.93 -7.17 -2.81
C VAL A 175 -6.03 -6.76 -1.64
N LEU A 176 -6.58 -5.99 -0.71
CA LEU A 176 -5.99 -5.75 0.60
C LEU A 176 -6.65 -6.68 1.60
N ARG A 177 -5.88 -7.61 2.16
CA ARG A 177 -6.31 -8.45 3.27
C ARG A 177 -5.98 -7.79 4.59
N LEU A 178 -7.00 -7.46 5.36
CA LEU A 178 -6.87 -6.80 6.65
C LEU A 178 -6.72 -7.85 7.77
N SER A 179 -6.00 -7.51 8.83
CA SER A 179 -5.74 -8.43 9.95
C SER A 179 -6.99 -8.83 10.73
N ASN A 180 -8.09 -8.09 10.60
CA ASN A 180 -9.40 -8.45 11.14
C ASN A 180 -10.20 -9.41 10.22
N GLY A 181 -9.56 -9.95 9.19
CA GLY A 181 -10.13 -10.95 8.28
C GLY A 181 -10.88 -10.36 7.08
N GLY A 182 -11.15 -9.05 7.03
CA GLY A 182 -11.86 -8.51 5.89
C GLY A 182 -10.95 -8.23 4.69
N THR A 183 -11.57 -8.18 3.52
CA THR A 183 -10.87 -8.05 2.24
C THR A 183 -11.44 -6.87 1.47
N VAL A 184 -10.55 -6.01 0.96
CA VAL A 184 -10.92 -4.86 0.14
C VAL A 184 -10.41 -5.06 -1.27
N LEU A 185 -11.31 -5.03 -2.25
CA LEU A 185 -10.95 -5.10 -3.66
C LEU A 185 -10.35 -3.76 -4.12
N LEU A 186 -9.25 -3.83 -4.86
CA LEU A 186 -8.58 -2.69 -5.49
C LEU A 186 -9.01 -2.56 -6.97
N ASP A 187 -10.28 -2.30 -7.18
CA ASP A 187 -10.87 -1.93 -8.49
C ASP A 187 -10.77 -0.42 -8.77
N ARG A 188 -10.81 0.37 -7.69
CA ARG A 188 -10.70 1.83 -7.65
C ARG A 188 -9.84 2.27 -6.46
N PRO A 189 -9.45 3.55 -6.35
CA PRO A 189 -8.73 4.04 -5.18
C PRO A 189 -9.46 3.72 -3.88
N VAL A 190 -8.75 3.61 -2.77
CA VAL A 190 -9.32 3.26 -1.46
C VAL A 190 -8.83 4.25 -0.41
N ILE A 191 -9.72 4.74 0.44
CA ILE A 191 -9.35 5.48 1.64
C ILE A 191 -9.70 4.63 2.84
N LEU A 192 -8.72 4.35 3.69
CA LEU A 192 -8.88 3.58 4.91
C LEU A 192 -8.72 4.48 6.13
N GLY A 193 -9.58 4.29 7.14
CA GLY A 193 -9.49 4.98 8.43
C GLY A 193 -10.72 4.71 9.30
N ARG A 194 -10.79 5.33 10.49
CA ARG A 194 -11.93 5.12 11.42
C ARG A 194 -13.22 5.84 11.00
N ASN A 195 -13.10 6.90 10.21
CA ASN A 195 -14.22 7.69 9.68
C ASN A 195 -13.82 8.25 8.31
N PRO A 196 -13.67 7.38 7.29
CA PRO A 196 -13.13 7.79 6.00
C PRO A 196 -14.11 8.71 5.29
N GLN A 197 -13.61 9.83 4.78
CA GLN A 197 -14.33 10.77 3.93
C GLN A 197 -13.55 11.00 2.63
N ILE A 198 -14.24 11.55 1.63
CA ILE A 198 -13.56 11.99 0.41
C ILE A 198 -12.92 13.36 0.70
N PRO A 199 -11.60 13.54 0.51
CA PRO A 199 -10.94 14.82 0.67
C PRO A 199 -11.58 15.89 -0.23
N ILE A 200 -11.65 17.14 0.26
CA ILE A 200 -12.31 18.25 -0.46
C ILE A 200 -11.72 18.48 -1.86
N ASN A 201 -10.40 18.32 -2.01
CA ASN A 201 -9.68 18.49 -3.26
C ASN A 201 -9.33 17.15 -3.94
N TYR A 202 -10.15 16.13 -3.73
CA TYR A 202 -9.91 14.82 -4.33
C TYR A 202 -10.09 14.89 -5.85
N THR A 203 -9.08 14.41 -6.57
CA THR A 203 -9.07 14.35 -8.04
C THR A 203 -9.00 12.91 -8.50
N GLY A 204 -9.66 12.60 -9.61
CA GLY A 204 -9.67 11.26 -10.19
C GLY A 204 -10.93 10.46 -9.86
N GLU A 205 -10.78 9.15 -9.83
CA GLU A 205 -11.87 8.21 -9.61
C GLU A 205 -12.33 8.18 -8.16
N ALA A 206 -13.64 8.14 -7.94
CA ALA A 206 -14.19 8.09 -6.58
C ALA A 206 -13.67 6.89 -5.77
N PRO A 207 -13.11 7.14 -4.58
CA PRO A 207 -12.52 6.07 -3.79
C PRO A 207 -13.57 5.22 -3.09
N ASN A 208 -13.23 3.95 -2.85
CA ASN A 208 -13.89 3.12 -1.85
C ASN A 208 -13.50 3.64 -0.45
N LEU A 209 -14.48 4.00 0.37
CA LEU A 209 -14.25 4.44 1.75
C LEU A 209 -14.37 3.22 2.67
N VAL A 210 -13.28 2.80 3.28
CA VAL A 210 -13.22 1.61 4.15
C VAL A 210 -13.07 2.05 5.59
N GLN A 211 -14.15 1.88 6.35
CA GLN A 211 -14.21 2.17 7.76
C GLN A 211 -13.63 0.99 8.55
N LEU A 212 -12.57 1.26 9.30
CA LEU A 212 -11.90 0.31 10.18
C LEU A 212 -12.47 0.41 11.61
N PRO A 213 -12.78 -0.72 12.27
CA PRO A 213 -13.15 -0.71 13.68
C PRO A 213 -11.92 -0.36 14.51
N ASP A 214 -12.04 0.71 15.30
CA ASP A 214 -10.96 1.24 16.13
C ASP A 214 -11.56 1.84 17.41
N PRO A 215 -11.79 1.01 18.45
CA PRO A 215 -12.42 1.47 19.69
C PRO A 215 -11.50 2.42 20.47
N ASP A 216 -10.19 2.20 20.39
CA ASP A 216 -9.16 2.95 21.11
C ASP A 216 -8.79 4.28 20.42
N LYS A 217 -9.27 4.48 19.18
CA LYS A 217 -9.11 5.70 18.38
C LYS A 217 -7.66 5.96 17.95
N ASP A 218 -6.87 4.91 17.77
CA ASP A 218 -5.48 4.99 17.31
C ASP A 218 -5.36 5.27 15.81
N ILE A 219 -6.37 4.89 15.02
CA ILE A 219 -6.44 5.09 13.59
C ILE A 219 -7.12 6.42 13.29
N SER A 220 -6.42 7.32 12.59
CA SER A 220 -6.98 8.58 12.09
C SER A 220 -8.27 8.42 11.25
N GLY A 221 -9.06 9.50 11.18
CA GLY A 221 -10.34 9.55 10.44
C GLY A 221 -10.18 9.08 8.99
N GLU A 222 -9.33 9.78 8.24
CA GLU A 222 -8.64 9.29 7.07
C GLU A 222 -7.17 9.00 7.44
N HIS A 223 -6.72 7.75 7.27
CA HIS A 223 -5.37 7.34 7.69
C HIS A 223 -4.45 7.16 6.47
N ILE A 224 -4.86 6.30 5.53
CA ILE A 224 -4.15 6.09 4.27
C ILE A 224 -5.08 6.20 3.08
N GLU A 225 -4.48 6.57 1.95
CA GLU A 225 -5.05 6.44 0.62
C GLU A 225 -4.24 5.40 -0.17
N VAL A 226 -4.94 4.47 -0.80
CA VAL A 226 -4.39 3.53 -1.77
C VAL A 226 -4.84 3.98 -3.15
N ARG A 227 -3.89 4.42 -3.97
CA ARG A 227 -4.12 4.91 -5.34
C ARG A 227 -3.82 3.84 -6.36
N LEU A 228 -4.58 3.88 -7.45
CA LEU A 228 -4.39 3.01 -8.61
C LEU A 228 -4.04 3.89 -9.81
N GLU A 229 -2.80 3.78 -10.27
CA GLU A 229 -2.26 4.52 -11.41
C GLU A 229 -1.83 3.50 -12.48
N ASP A 230 -2.63 3.39 -13.54
CA ASP A 230 -2.54 2.34 -14.56
C ASP A 230 -2.55 0.92 -13.96
N TRP A 231 -1.36 0.33 -13.79
CA TRP A 231 -1.11 -1.00 -13.22
C TRP A 231 -0.38 -0.94 -11.88
N HIS A 232 0.01 0.25 -11.44
CA HIS A 232 0.70 0.45 -10.19
C HIS A 232 -0.30 0.72 -9.07
N VAL A 233 0.04 0.21 -7.89
CA VAL A 233 -0.68 0.48 -6.66
C VAL A 233 0.26 1.27 -5.76
N ALA A 234 -0.17 2.43 -5.28
CA ALA A 234 0.62 3.25 -4.38
C ALA A 234 -0.15 3.50 -3.09
N VAL A 235 0.57 3.57 -1.97
CA VAL A 235 0.02 3.89 -0.66
C VAL A 235 0.57 5.23 -0.22
N LYS A 236 -0.33 6.11 0.23
CA LYS A 236 -0.02 7.44 0.71
C LYS A 236 -0.60 7.59 2.11
N ASP A 237 0.23 8.01 3.05
CA ASP A 237 -0.24 8.43 4.38
C ASP A 237 -0.91 9.81 4.27
N LEU A 238 -2.11 9.97 4.84
CA LEU A 238 -2.90 11.20 4.75
C LEU A 238 -2.63 12.20 5.88
N GLY A 239 -1.48 12.09 6.56
CA GLY A 239 -1.18 12.85 7.76
C GLY A 239 -1.72 12.18 9.01
N SER A 240 -1.53 10.86 9.11
CA SER A 240 -1.97 10.09 10.26
C SER A 240 -1.24 10.52 11.54
N THR A 241 -1.91 10.42 12.68
CA THR A 241 -1.36 10.87 13.98
C THR A 241 -0.30 9.91 14.51
N ASN A 242 -0.57 8.61 14.40
CA ASN A 242 0.30 7.55 14.91
C ASN A 242 1.24 6.96 13.84
N GLY A 243 1.15 7.45 12.60
CA GLY A 243 1.98 7.02 11.48
C GLY A 243 1.51 5.73 10.80
N THR A 244 2.05 5.52 9.61
CA THR A 244 1.91 4.29 8.83
C THR A 244 3.28 3.67 8.58
N GLN A 245 3.41 2.35 8.74
CA GLN A 245 4.62 1.60 8.39
C GLN A 245 4.36 0.69 7.18
N ILE A 246 5.32 0.59 6.28
CA ILE A 246 5.29 -0.30 5.11
C ILE A 246 6.48 -1.25 5.15
N SER A 247 6.23 -2.51 4.84
CA SER A 247 7.26 -3.53 4.64
C SER A 247 7.08 -4.11 3.24
N LEU A 248 7.99 -3.76 2.33
CA LEU A 248 8.04 -4.38 1.00
C LEU A 248 8.51 -5.85 1.14
N PRO A 249 8.13 -6.74 0.20
CA PRO A 249 8.55 -8.13 0.26
C PRO A 249 10.08 -8.26 0.28
N GLY A 250 10.62 -8.77 1.39
CA GLY A 250 12.07 -8.97 1.55
C GLY A 250 12.86 -7.72 1.99
N GLU A 251 12.18 -6.62 2.29
CA GLU A 251 12.80 -5.39 2.83
C GLU A 251 12.41 -5.13 4.28
N ASP A 252 13.22 -4.33 4.97
CA ASP A 252 12.94 -3.90 6.33
C ASP A 252 11.74 -2.93 6.38
N PRO A 253 10.96 -2.93 7.47
CA PRO A 253 9.85 -1.99 7.64
C PRO A 253 10.31 -0.53 7.67
N VAL A 254 9.69 0.32 6.86
CA VAL A 254 9.94 1.76 6.77
C VAL A 254 8.68 2.54 7.16
N VAL A 255 8.84 3.63 7.92
CA VAL A 255 7.74 4.54 8.25
C VAL A 255 7.48 5.46 7.06
N LEU A 256 6.23 5.53 6.60
CA LEU A 256 5.81 6.42 5.54
C LEU A 256 5.87 7.88 5.99
N ARG A 257 6.34 8.73 5.09
CA ARG A 257 6.25 10.17 5.26
C ARG A 257 4.82 10.63 4.93
N PRO A 258 4.23 11.52 5.74
CA PRO A 258 2.93 12.09 5.42
C PRO A 258 2.90 12.70 4.02
N ASN A 259 1.84 12.41 3.29
CA ASN A 259 1.58 12.86 1.93
C ASN A 259 2.58 12.41 0.85
N ASP A 260 3.47 11.47 1.17
CA ASP A 260 4.46 10.93 0.23
C ASP A 260 4.03 9.53 -0.23
N PRO A 261 3.56 9.36 -1.48
CA PRO A 261 3.10 8.07 -1.97
C PRO A 261 4.28 7.12 -2.25
N ILE A 262 4.17 5.88 -1.80
CA ILE A 262 5.10 4.79 -2.14
C ILE A 262 4.38 3.72 -2.95
N THR A 263 4.97 3.32 -4.07
CA THR A 263 4.49 2.20 -4.89
C THR A 263 4.73 0.88 -4.16
N ILE A 264 3.69 0.06 -4.07
CA ILE A 264 3.71 -1.24 -3.38
C ILE A 264 3.65 -2.40 -4.37
N THR A 265 4.19 -3.54 -3.99
CA THR A 265 4.20 -4.77 -4.78
C THR A 265 3.45 -5.88 -4.05
N PRO A 266 2.95 -6.90 -4.76
CA PRO A 266 2.24 -8.00 -4.10
C PRO A 266 3.11 -8.65 -3.00
N GLY A 267 2.50 -8.87 -1.83
CA GLY A 267 3.17 -9.28 -0.60
C GLY A 267 3.54 -8.12 0.33
N THR A 268 3.43 -6.86 -0.11
CA THR A 268 3.66 -5.70 0.76
C THR A 268 2.70 -5.73 1.95
N ARG A 269 3.26 -5.50 3.14
CA ARG A 269 2.51 -5.33 4.39
C ARG A 269 2.47 -3.86 4.76
N VAL A 270 1.28 -3.35 5.04
CA VAL A 270 1.04 -1.98 5.52
C VAL A 270 0.48 -2.07 6.93
N VAL A 271 1.05 -1.35 7.88
CA VAL A 271 0.63 -1.30 9.28
C VAL A 271 0.19 0.12 9.62
N LEU A 272 -1.06 0.27 10.05
CA LEU A 272 -1.69 1.54 10.40
C LEU A 272 -1.70 1.68 11.92
N ALA A 273 -1.10 2.74 12.45
CA ALA A 273 -1.02 3.03 13.89
C ALA A 273 -0.50 1.88 14.78
N GLY A 274 0.21 0.90 14.22
CA GLY A 274 0.67 -0.29 14.95
C GLY A 274 -0.42 -1.32 15.32
N VAL A 275 -1.71 -0.99 15.15
CA VAL A 275 -2.84 -1.81 15.62
C VAL A 275 -3.54 -2.59 14.51
N MET A 276 -3.53 -2.06 13.28
CA MET A 276 -4.17 -2.69 12.13
C MET A 276 -3.14 -2.94 11.05
N SER A 277 -3.27 -4.06 10.33
CA SER A 277 -2.40 -4.34 9.20
C SER A 277 -3.18 -4.80 7.98
N ALA A 278 -2.67 -4.46 6.80
CA ALA A 278 -3.16 -4.87 5.51
C ALA A 278 -2.03 -5.53 4.70
N VAL A 279 -2.31 -6.64 4.03
CA VAL A 279 -1.38 -7.27 3.07
C VAL A 279 -1.95 -7.12 1.68
N TYR A 280 -1.14 -6.64 0.75
CA TYR A 280 -1.52 -6.50 -0.65
C TYR A 280 -1.27 -7.82 -1.41
N GLU A 281 -2.30 -8.33 -2.08
CA GLU A 281 -2.23 -9.52 -2.92
C GLU A 281 -2.74 -9.22 -4.34
N VAL A 282 -2.24 -9.96 -5.34
CA VAL A 282 -2.74 -9.87 -6.72
C VAL A 282 -4.16 -10.45 -6.80
N ALA A 283 -5.03 -9.78 -7.55
CA ALA A 283 -6.35 -10.28 -7.92
C ALA A 283 -6.21 -11.11 -9.21
N GLY A 284 -6.75 -12.33 -9.17
CA GLY A 284 -6.77 -13.29 -10.27
C GLY A 284 -7.77 -12.94 -11.36
#